data_AF-A0A645JDD2-F1
#
_entry.id   AF-A0A645JDD2-F1
#
_cell.length_a   1.000
_cell.length_b   1.000
_cell.length_c   1.000
_cell.angle_alpha   90.00
_cell.angle_beta   90.00
_cell.angle_gamma   90.00
#
_symmetry.space_group_name_H-M   'P 1'
#
loop_
_entity.id
_entity.type
_entity.pdbx_description
1 polymer ?
#
loop_
_entity_poly.entity_id
_entity_poly.type
_entity_poly.pdbx_seq_one_letter_code
_entity_poly.pdbx_strand_id
1 'polypeptide(L)'
;MVTEFGMSDTLGLVKLGHKQHEVFLGRDITEDKNYSDNVAYMIDQEVKAIIDGCYEKAKQILTEKNDQVEMVASTLLEKEVIEGKELDELLGLAPQEEEVKEQNYAQTKETETEEIKEAQHEGSAKPEVAGNPV
;
A
#
# COMPACT_ATOMS: atom_id res chain seq x y z
N MET A 1 2.60 4.26 -6.94
CA MET A 1 2.90 5.71 -6.78
C MET A 1 2.53 6.47 -8.04
N VAL A 2 3.39 6.49 -9.08
CA VAL A 2 3.16 7.25 -10.32
C VAL A 2 1.84 6.87 -11.02
N THR A 3 1.64 5.59 -11.34
CA THR A 3 0.49 5.13 -12.13
C THR A 3 -0.82 4.98 -11.35
N GLU A 4 -0.77 4.38 -10.15
CA GLU A 4 -1.98 4.04 -9.39
C GLU A 4 -2.50 5.17 -8.50
N PHE A 5 -1.62 6.05 -8.02
CA PHE A 5 -1.95 7.10 -7.04
C PHE A 5 -1.79 8.52 -7.60
N GLY A 6 -1.38 8.69 -8.87
CA GLY A 6 -1.16 10.02 -9.48
C GLY A 6 -0.05 10.83 -8.80
N MET A 7 0.92 10.17 -8.15
CA MET A 7 2.02 10.81 -7.43
C MET A 7 3.16 11.16 -8.39
N SER A 8 2.87 12.01 -9.37
CA SER A 8 3.82 12.52 -10.36
C SER A 8 3.44 13.95 -10.74
N ASP A 9 4.39 14.88 -10.65
CA ASP A 9 4.17 16.28 -11.02
C ASP A 9 4.04 16.45 -12.54
N THR A 10 4.68 15.57 -13.32
CA THR A 10 4.69 15.59 -14.79
C THR A 10 3.42 14.98 -15.40
N LEU A 11 2.91 13.89 -14.81
CA LEU A 11 1.70 13.19 -15.30
C LEU A 11 0.40 13.67 -14.61
N GLY A 12 0.54 14.33 -13.45
CA GLY A 12 -0.57 14.85 -12.67
C GLY A 12 -1.34 13.79 -11.89
N LEU A 13 -2.44 14.23 -11.28
CA LEU A 13 -3.32 13.43 -10.40
C LEU A 13 -4.23 12.48 -11.18
N VAL A 14 -3.66 11.67 -12.09
CA VAL A 14 -4.39 10.76 -12.98
C VAL A 14 -3.99 9.31 -12.68
N LYS A 15 -4.98 8.42 -12.61
CA LYS A 15 -4.74 6.98 -12.57
C LYS A 15 -4.49 6.46 -13.99
N LEU A 16 -3.33 5.86 -14.21
CA LEU A 16 -2.89 5.33 -15.51
C LEU A 16 -2.85 3.80 -15.46
N GLY A 17 -3.62 3.16 -16.34
CA GLY A 17 -3.79 1.71 -16.40
C GLY A 17 -4.93 1.19 -15.52
N HIS A 18 -5.58 0.12 -15.99
CA HIS A 18 -6.62 -0.58 -15.27
C HIS A 18 -6.16 -2.00 -14.94
N LYS A 19 -5.82 -2.26 -13.67
CA LYS A 19 -5.79 -3.62 -13.15
C LYS A 19 -7.23 -4.13 -13.04
N GLN A 20 -7.69 -4.86 -14.05
CA GLN A 20 -8.87 -5.71 -13.90
C GLN A 20 -8.51 -6.87 -12.96
N HIS A 21 -8.89 -6.72 -11.69
CA HIS A 21 -8.78 -7.79 -10.70
C HIS A 21 -10.05 -8.68 -10.75
N GLU A 22 -10.29 -9.28 -11.92
CA GLU A 22 -11.30 -10.32 -12.08
C GLU A 22 -10.79 -11.59 -11.37
N VAL A 23 -11.27 -11.83 -10.15
CA VAL A 23 -10.85 -12.97 -9.31
C VAL A 23 -11.41 -14.32 -9.80
N PHE A 24 -12.15 -14.34 -10.91
CA PHE A 24 -12.82 -15.53 -11.43
C PHE A 24 -12.11 -16.15 -12.63
N LEU A 25 -11.74 -17.42 -12.46
CA LEU A 25 -11.52 -18.40 -13.53
C LEU A 25 -10.31 -18.18 -14.46
N GLY A 26 -9.16 -17.83 -13.88
CA GLY A 26 -7.87 -18.43 -14.27
C GLY A 26 -7.45 -18.32 -15.74
N ARG A 27 -7.87 -17.27 -16.44
CA ARG A 27 -7.45 -17.00 -17.81
C ARG A 27 -7.15 -15.51 -18.00
N ASP A 28 -5.92 -15.26 -18.40
CA ASP A 28 -5.40 -13.99 -18.93
C ASP A 28 -5.50 -12.78 -17.97
N ILE A 29 -4.57 -12.74 -17.01
CA ILE A 29 -4.15 -11.49 -16.32
C ILE A 29 -3.38 -10.62 -17.33
N THR A 30 -4.06 -10.14 -18.37
CA THR A 30 -3.53 -9.14 -19.29
C THR A 30 -3.80 -7.77 -18.69
N GLU A 31 -2.77 -7.13 -18.16
CA GLU A 31 -2.88 -5.75 -17.66
C GLU A 31 -3.02 -4.80 -18.86
N ASP A 32 -4.26 -4.41 -19.17
CA ASP A 32 -4.55 -3.53 -20.30
C ASP A 32 -3.92 -2.14 -20.10
N LYS A 33 -2.82 -1.92 -20.82
CA LYS A 33 -2.09 -0.65 -20.89
C LYS A 33 -2.91 0.38 -21.66
N ASN A 34 -3.86 1.00 -20.96
CA ASN A 34 -4.74 2.05 -21.47
C ASN A 34 -4.04 3.42 -21.59
N TYR A 35 -2.81 3.45 -22.12
CA TYR A 35 -2.01 4.67 -22.31
C TYR A 35 -1.03 4.50 -23.47
N SER A 36 -0.66 5.60 -24.13
CA SER A 36 0.24 5.59 -25.29
C SER A 36 1.71 5.36 -24.91
N ASP A 37 2.53 4.94 -25.86
CA ASP A 37 3.98 4.74 -25.67
C ASP A 37 4.69 6.00 -25.13
N ASN A 38 4.22 7.20 -25.51
CA ASN A 38 4.74 8.46 -24.99
C ASN A 38 4.44 8.63 -23.49
N VAL A 39 3.24 8.23 -23.04
CA VAL A 39 2.87 8.24 -21.62
C VAL A 39 3.62 7.14 -20.86
N ALA A 40 3.83 5.97 -21.47
CA ALA A 40 4.66 4.90 -20.91
C ALA A 40 6.10 5.39 -20.66
N TYR A 41 6.72 6.06 -21.65
CA TYR A 41 8.04 6.66 -21.52
C TYR A 41 8.09 7.72 -20.40
N MET A 42 7.06 8.56 -20.25
CA MET A 42 6.97 9.52 -19.14
C MET A 42 6.87 8.82 -17.77
N ILE A 43 6.11 7.72 -17.66
CA ILE A 43 6.05 6.92 -16.43
C ILE A 43 7.43 6.38 -16.05
N ASP A 44 8.16 5.80 -16.99
CA ASP A 44 9.49 5.23 -16.75
C ASP A 44 10.50 6.30 -16.29
N GLN A 45 10.43 7.49 -16.88
CA GLN A 45 11.28 8.63 -16.51
C GLN A 45 10.98 9.15 -15.09
N GLU A 46 9.70 9.24 -14.70
CA GLU A 46 9.28 9.62 -13.35
C GLU A 46 9.70 8.57 -12.31
N VAL A 47 9.51 7.28 -12.62
CA VAL A 47 9.96 6.17 -11.77
C VAL A 47 11.48 6.23 -11.57
N LYS A 48 12.24 6.48 -12.63
CA LYS A 48 13.70 6.66 -12.54
C LYS A 48 14.07 7.86 -11.65
N ALA A 49 13.44 9.01 -11.84
CA ALA A 49 13.71 10.21 -11.06
C ALA A 49 13.45 10.01 -9.56
N ILE A 50 12.36 9.30 -9.21
CA ILE A 50 12.05 8.93 -7.82
C ILE A 50 13.13 8.01 -7.25
N ILE A 51 13.55 6.98 -7.98
CA ILE A 51 14.59 6.02 -7.52
C ILE A 51 15.93 6.73 -7.34
N ASP A 52 16.37 7.53 -8.32
CA ASP A 52 17.64 8.28 -8.26
C ASP A 52 17.62 9.25 -7.05
N GLY A 53 16.52 9.98 -6.84
CA GLY A 53 16.37 10.91 -5.72
C GLY A 53 16.35 10.22 -4.36
N CYS A 54 15.67 9.08 -4.24
CA CYS A 54 15.70 8.25 -3.03
C CYS A 54 17.10 7.68 -2.76
N TYR A 55 17.82 7.26 -3.80
CA TYR A 55 19.18 6.74 -3.69
C TYR A 55 20.17 7.80 -3.21
N GLU A 56 20.22 8.97 -3.86
CA GLU A 56 21.12 10.05 -3.44
C GLU A 56 20.75 10.58 -2.04
N LYS A 57 19.47 10.65 -1.67
CA LYS A 57 19.05 10.99 -0.30
C LYS A 57 19.54 9.96 0.72
N ALA A 58 19.38 8.67 0.45
CA ALA A 58 19.86 7.61 1.35
C ALA A 58 21.38 7.63 1.49
N LYS A 59 22.09 7.77 0.37
CA LYS A 59 23.56 7.90 0.31
C LYS A 59 24.05 9.14 1.06
N GLN A 60 23.37 10.28 0.92
CA GLN A 60 23.68 11.50 1.66
C GLN A 60 23.54 11.27 3.17
N ILE A 61 22.40 10.72 3.64
CA ILE A 61 22.17 10.43 5.07
C ILE A 61 23.24 9.48 5.62
N LEU A 62 23.56 8.40 4.90
CA LEU A 62 24.59 7.44 5.32
C LEU A 62 26.01 8.03 5.32
N THR A 63 26.28 9.01 4.46
CA THR A 63 27.59 9.71 4.39
C THR A 63 27.70 10.78 5.49
N GLU A 64 26.62 11.53 5.74
CA GLU A 64 26.55 12.51 6.85
C GLU A 64 26.61 11.85 8.22
N LYS A 65 26.14 10.60 8.33
CA LYS A 65 26.18 9.79 9.56
C LYS A 65 27.25 8.69 9.53
N ASN A 66 28.35 8.89 8.81
CA ASN A 66 29.38 7.85 8.61
C ASN A 66 29.91 7.28 9.93
N ASP A 67 30.22 8.13 10.92
CA ASP A 67 30.66 7.72 12.26
C ASP A 67 29.65 6.79 12.96
N GLN A 68 28.35 7.03 12.79
CA GLN A 68 27.29 6.18 13.35
C GLN A 68 27.19 4.85 12.61
N VAL A 69 27.37 4.86 11.29
CA VAL A 69 27.40 3.64 10.46
C VAL A 69 28.61 2.77 10.81
N GLU A 70 29.78 3.35 11.01
CA GLU A 70 31.00 2.62 11.41
C GLU A 70 30.88 2.07 12.84
N MET A 71 30.24 2.80 13.75
CA MET A 71 29.94 2.33 15.11
C MET A 71 29.01 1.11 15.09
N VAL A 72 27.88 1.19 14.37
CA VAL A 72 26.94 0.07 14.21
C VAL A 72 27.62 -1.14 13.54
N ALA A 73 28.39 -0.91 12.49
CA ALA A 73 29.12 -1.98 11.80
C ALA A 73 30.15 -2.67 12.71
N SER A 74 30.89 -1.89 13.50
CA SER A 74 31.86 -2.41 14.47
C SER A 74 31.17 -3.20 15.58
N THR A 75 30.04 -2.72 16.11
CA THR A 75 29.24 -3.46 17.10
C THR A 75 28.66 -4.75 16.51
N LEU A 76 28.24 -4.77 15.23
CA LEU A 76 27.78 -5.99 14.54
C LEU A 76 28.89 -7.03 14.31
N LEU A 77 30.16 -6.63 14.31
CA LEU A 77 31.30 -7.56 14.26
C LEU A 77 31.59 -8.22 15.63
N GLU A 78 31.21 -7.57 16.74
CA GLU A 78 31.36 -8.10 18.10
C GLU A 78 30.12 -8.88 18.58
N LYS A 79 28.93 -8.33 18.30
CA LYS A 79 27.60 -8.92 18.52
C LYS A 79 26.96 -9.20 17.16
N GLU A 80 26.83 -10.47 16.79
CA GLU A 80 26.23 -10.89 15.51
C GLU A 80 24.80 -10.36 15.26
N VAL A 81 24.09 -9.95 16.34
CA VAL A 81 22.74 -9.38 16.32
C VAL A 81 22.67 -8.20 17.30
N ILE A 82 22.01 -7.12 16.88
CA ILE A 82 21.64 -5.96 17.72
C ILE A 82 20.11 -5.83 17.68
N GLU A 83 19.45 -5.70 18.83
CA GLU A 83 18.00 -5.46 18.90
C GLU A 83 17.67 -3.97 18.69
N GLY A 84 16.45 -3.65 18.25
CA GLY A 84 16.05 -2.27 17.92
C GLY A 84 16.28 -1.26 19.04
N LYS A 85 16.02 -1.65 20.29
CA LYS A 85 16.25 -0.80 21.48
C LYS A 85 17.74 -0.55 21.74
N GLU A 86 18.58 -1.58 21.57
CA GLU A 86 20.03 -1.42 21.68
C GLU A 86 20.58 -0.53 20.55
N LEU A 87 20.00 -0.61 19.35
CA LEU A 87 20.36 0.25 18.22
C LEU A 87 19.96 1.71 18.46
N ASP A 88 18.76 1.97 18.97
CA ASP A 88 18.29 3.32 19.30
C ASP A 88 19.17 3.97 20.38
N GLU A 89 19.50 3.23 21.44
CA GLU A 89 20.44 3.67 22.48
C GLU A 89 21.83 4.01 21.91
N LEU A 90 22.36 3.14 21.03
CA LEU A 90 23.67 3.33 20.38
C LEU A 90 23.69 4.52 19.41
N LEU A 91 22.56 4.81 18.75
CA LEU A 91 22.39 5.99 17.89
C LEU A 91 22.10 7.28 18.66
N GLY A 92 21.91 7.20 19.99
CA GLY A 92 21.55 8.32 20.86
C GLY A 92 20.10 8.82 20.64
N LEU A 93 19.23 7.96 20.11
CA LEU A 93 17.81 8.22 19.96
C LEU A 93 17.14 8.01 21.32
N ALA A 94 16.20 8.91 21.67
CA ALA A 94 15.42 8.72 22.89
C ALA A 94 14.59 7.43 22.78
N PRO A 95 14.46 6.62 23.84
CA PRO A 95 13.69 5.38 23.79
C PRO A 95 12.28 5.66 23.29
N GLN A 96 11.93 5.11 22.13
CA GLN A 96 10.54 5.12 21.69
C GLN A 96 9.82 4.05 22.50
N GLU A 97 8.92 4.49 23.38
CA GLU A 97 7.95 3.58 23.99
C GLU A 97 7.15 2.92 22.87
N GLU A 98 7.30 1.60 22.72
CA GLU A 98 6.58 0.83 21.73
C GLU A 98 5.08 0.85 22.08
N GLU A 99 4.34 1.83 21.56
CA GLU A 99 2.89 1.82 21.57
C GLU A 99 2.40 0.66 20.67
N VAL A 100 2.29 -0.53 21.26
CA VAL A 100 1.71 -1.72 20.64
C VAL A 100 0.22 -1.45 20.35
N LYS A 101 -0.06 -0.83 19.21
CA LYS A 101 -1.42 -0.59 18.69
C LYS A 101 -1.97 -1.81 17.97
N GLU A 102 -1.86 -2.98 18.62
CA GLU A 102 -2.67 -4.15 18.29
C GLU A 102 -4.11 -3.95 18.77
N GLN A 103 -4.93 -3.26 17.96
CA GLN A 103 -6.39 -3.46 17.87
C GLN A 103 -6.98 -2.45 16.87
N ASN A 104 -7.49 -2.97 15.73
CA ASN A 104 -8.64 -2.46 14.98
C ASN A 104 -8.93 -3.22 13.65
N TYR A 105 -8.08 -4.18 13.26
CA TYR A 105 -8.29 -4.95 12.01
C TYR A 105 -9.43 -6.00 12.06
N ALA A 106 -10.02 -6.25 13.22
CA ALA A 106 -11.11 -7.21 13.39
C ALA A 106 -12.50 -6.59 13.17
N GLN A 107 -12.67 -5.30 13.49
CA GLN A 107 -14.00 -4.70 13.68
C GLN A 107 -14.71 -4.34 12.36
N THR A 108 -13.97 -4.16 11.26
CA THR A 108 -14.54 -3.88 9.93
C THR A 108 -15.24 -5.08 9.30
N LYS A 109 -14.87 -6.32 9.64
CA LYS A 109 -15.49 -7.52 9.06
C LYS A 109 -16.88 -7.83 9.63
N GLU A 110 -17.16 -7.41 10.86
CA GLU A 110 -18.46 -7.65 11.47
C GLU A 110 -19.52 -6.72 10.89
N THR A 111 -19.18 -5.44 10.65
CA THR A 111 -20.12 -4.46 10.06
C THR A 111 -20.54 -4.81 8.63
N GLU A 112 -19.61 -5.20 7.75
CA GLU A 112 -19.96 -5.66 6.39
C GLU A 112 -20.83 -6.94 6.41
N THR A 113 -20.70 -7.78 7.45
CA THR A 113 -21.46 -9.03 7.56
C THR A 113 -22.89 -8.82 8.07
N GLU A 114 -23.21 -7.67 8.67
CA GLU A 114 -24.57 -7.31 9.09
C GLU A 114 -25.32 -6.52 8.00
N GLU A 115 -24.69 -5.54 7.34
CA GLU A 115 -25.33 -4.76 6.27
C GLU A 115 -25.77 -5.63 5.08
N ILE A 116 -25.02 -6.68 4.73
CA ILE A 116 -25.38 -7.63 3.66
C ILE A 116 -26.62 -8.47 4.05
N LYS A 117 -26.89 -8.69 5.34
CA LYS A 117 -28.03 -9.52 5.80
C LYS A 117 -29.35 -8.77 5.79
N GLU A 118 -29.36 -7.50 6.18
CA GLU A 118 -30.60 -6.69 6.15
C GLU A 118 -31.08 -6.46 4.71
N ALA A 119 -30.16 -6.22 3.78
CA ALA A 119 -30.47 -6.01 2.37
C ALA A 119 -31.11 -7.22 1.64
N GLN A 120 -31.04 -8.43 2.22
CA GLN A 120 -31.59 -9.65 1.61
C GLN A 120 -32.98 -10.06 2.15
N HIS A 121 -33.54 -9.37 3.14
CA HIS A 121 -34.75 -9.86 3.83
C HIS A 121 -36.09 -9.20 3.39
N GLU A 122 -36.07 -8.10 2.62
CA GLU A 122 -37.29 -7.46 2.07
C GLU A 122 -37.65 -7.89 0.63
N GLY A 123 -36.88 -8.82 0.03
CA GLY A 123 -36.89 -9.10 -1.41
C GLY A 123 -37.81 -10.22 -1.92
N SER A 124 -38.64 -10.88 -1.09
CA SER A 124 -39.40 -12.06 -1.56
C SER A 124 -40.73 -12.35 -0.85
N ALA A 125 -41.83 -11.83 -1.39
CA ALA A 125 -43.18 -12.34 -1.14
C ALA A 125 -44.11 -12.20 -2.37
N LYS A 126 -44.32 -13.31 -3.10
CA LYS A 126 -45.52 -13.65 -3.90
C LYS A 126 -46.16 -14.88 -3.21
N PRO A 127 -47.47 -15.18 -3.32
CA PRO A 127 -48.36 -15.06 -4.50
C PRO A 127 -49.67 -14.27 -4.16
N GLU A 128 -50.86 -14.35 -4.80
CA GLU A 128 -51.38 -15.25 -5.85
C GLU A 128 -52.40 -14.58 -6.82
N VAL A 129 -53.67 -15.02 -6.85
CA VAL A 129 -54.67 -14.76 -7.91
C VAL A 129 -56.09 -14.60 -7.33
N ALA A 130 -56.93 -13.74 -7.93
CA ALA A 130 -58.37 -13.93 -8.27
C ALA A 130 -59.32 -12.76 -7.92
N GLY A 131 -60.22 -12.41 -8.87
CA GLY A 131 -61.51 -11.75 -8.57
C GLY A 131 -61.84 -10.45 -9.34
N ASN A 132 -62.62 -10.57 -10.44
CA ASN A 132 -63.49 -9.50 -10.99
C ASN A 132 -64.74 -9.36 -10.07
N PRO A 133 -65.58 -8.27 -10.03
CA PRO A 133 -65.98 -7.33 -11.10
C PRO A 133 -65.88 -5.82 -10.69
N VAL A 134 -66.26 -4.79 -11.47
CA VAL A 134 -67.52 -4.44 -12.19
C VAL A 134 -67.23 -3.75 -13.52
#